data_AF-A0A835QTC1-F1
#
_entry.id   AF-A0A835QTC1-F1
#
_cell.length_a   1.000
_cell.length_b   1.000
_cell.length_c   1.000
_cell.angle_alpha   90.00
_cell.angle_beta   90.00
_cell.angle_gamma   90.00
#
_symmetry.space_group_name_H-M   'P 1'
#
loop_
_entity.id
_entity.type
_entity.pdbx_description
1 polymer ?
#
loop_
_entity_poly.entity_id
_entity_poly.type
_entity_poly.pdbx_seq_one_letter_code
_entity_poly.pdbx_strand_id
1 'polypeptide(L)'
;MLPSAAIFATLSSCSLLASSSYGVLASFGDWHAFYESSSVMKLIEIVRGADTSEEVFSKTKALAERFGKIVICSEDYPGFIVNRILMPMINEAFYTLYTGVATKEDIDTGMKLGTNHPMGPLELADFIGLDICLSIMKVLHQGLGDSKYIPCPLLVQYVDAGRLGRKRGIGVYSYKRNLQELINPSSKISHVLPKQGAFCE
;
A
#
# COMPACT_ATOMS: atom_id res chain seq x y z
N MET A 1 -30.66 12.14 -7.43
CA MET A 1 -29.86 12.31 -8.66
C MET A 1 -28.57 13.02 -8.28
N LEU A 2 -27.44 12.31 -8.27
CA LEU A 2 -26.13 12.94 -8.12
C LEU A 2 -25.81 13.71 -9.42
N PRO A 3 -25.12 14.86 -9.37
CA PRO A 3 -24.79 15.63 -10.56
C PRO A 3 -23.86 14.83 -11.48
N SER A 4 -24.01 15.03 -12.80
CA SER A 4 -23.32 14.32 -13.90
C SER A 4 -21.78 14.44 -13.93
N ALA A 5 -21.15 14.98 -12.88
CA ALA A 5 -19.72 15.28 -12.81
C ALA A 5 -19.11 14.90 -11.43
N ALA A 6 -19.65 13.87 -10.78
CA ALA A 6 -19.06 13.35 -9.55
C ALA A 6 -17.78 12.55 -9.87
N ILE A 7 -16.63 13.06 -9.42
CA ILE A 7 -15.35 12.34 -9.44
C ILE A 7 -15.41 11.30 -8.31
N PHE A 8 -15.43 10.01 -8.65
CA PHE A 8 -15.51 8.91 -7.70
C PHE A 8 -14.12 8.28 -7.52
N ALA A 9 -13.33 8.78 -6.57
CA ALA A 9 -12.06 8.15 -6.20
C ALA A 9 -12.31 6.76 -5.58
N THR A 10 -11.78 5.71 -6.20
CA THR A 10 -11.79 4.35 -5.66
C THR A 10 -10.40 4.01 -5.16
N LEU A 11 -10.27 3.37 -4.00
CA LEU A 11 -8.98 2.86 -3.49
C LEU A 11 -8.75 1.38 -3.88
N SER A 12 -9.56 0.90 -4.82
CA SER A 12 -9.62 -0.49 -5.26
C SER A 12 -8.42 -0.89 -6.11
N SER A 13 -7.82 -2.04 -5.80
CA SER A 13 -6.82 -2.71 -6.64
C SER A 13 -7.40 -3.39 -7.89
N CYS A 14 -8.73 -3.43 -8.05
CA CYS A 14 -9.39 -3.93 -9.26
C CYS A 14 -9.43 -2.86 -10.37
N SER A 15 -9.39 -3.32 -11.63
CA SER A 15 -9.51 -2.49 -12.83
C SER A 15 -10.76 -1.61 -12.81
N LEU A 16 -10.64 -0.37 -13.31
CA LEU A 16 -11.76 0.59 -13.34
C LEU A 16 -12.85 0.17 -14.33
N LEU A 17 -12.53 -0.61 -15.37
CA LEU A 17 -13.51 -1.12 -16.33
C LEU A 17 -14.71 -1.88 -15.71
N ALA A 18 -14.59 -2.45 -14.50
CA ALA A 18 -15.68 -3.16 -13.84
C ALA A 18 -16.69 -2.24 -13.14
N SER A 19 -16.35 -0.96 -12.95
CA SER A 19 -17.16 0.04 -12.25
C SER A 19 -17.21 1.29 -13.12
N SER A 20 -18.38 1.68 -13.65
CA SER A 20 -18.59 2.87 -14.50
C SER A 20 -18.31 4.22 -13.80
N SER A 21 -17.18 4.35 -13.11
CA SER A 21 -16.83 5.43 -12.18
C SER A 21 -15.40 5.90 -12.46
N TYR A 22 -15.29 7.20 -12.74
CA TYR A 22 -14.03 7.91 -12.99
C TYR A 22 -13.24 8.05 -11.68
N GLY A 23 -12.09 7.38 -11.57
CA GLY A 23 -11.38 7.21 -10.29
C GLY A 23 -9.97 7.78 -10.22
N VAL A 24 -9.69 8.44 -9.09
CA VAL A 24 -8.34 8.69 -8.55
C VAL A 24 -7.97 7.54 -7.63
N LEU A 25 -6.77 6.98 -7.79
CA LEU A 25 -6.26 5.93 -6.93
C LEU A 25 -5.06 6.44 -6.12
N ALA A 26 -5.27 6.61 -4.82
CA ALA A 26 -4.14 6.61 -3.91
C ALA A 26 -3.72 5.15 -3.68
N SER A 27 -2.71 4.67 -4.39
CA SER A 27 -2.12 3.35 -4.13
C SER A 27 -1.51 3.32 -2.72
N PHE A 28 -2.15 2.64 -1.76
CA PHE A 28 -1.54 1.56 -0.96
C PHE A 28 -2.52 0.87 0.00
N GLY A 29 -2.25 -0.42 0.28
CA GLY A 29 -3.06 -1.33 1.08
C GLY A 29 -3.51 -0.77 2.44
N ASP A 30 -4.75 -1.15 2.80
CA ASP A 30 -5.50 -0.87 4.02
C ASP A 30 -4.75 -0.09 5.10
N TRP A 31 -4.78 1.24 4.96
CA TRP A 31 -4.76 2.13 6.11
C TRP A 31 -6.19 2.27 6.58
N HIS A 32 -6.45 1.73 7.77
CA HIS A 32 -7.71 1.80 8.50
C HIS A 32 -8.54 3.06 8.21
N ALA A 33 -9.83 2.82 8.01
CA ALA A 33 -10.88 3.83 7.99
C ALA A 33 -10.66 4.94 9.03
N PHE A 34 -10.97 6.16 8.58
CA PHE A 34 -11.10 7.40 9.37
C PHE A 34 -9.81 8.11 9.79
N TYR A 35 -9.61 9.29 9.16
CA TYR A 35 -8.76 10.41 9.57
C TYR A 35 -7.22 10.17 9.65
N GLU A 36 -6.47 11.04 8.97
CA GLU A 36 -5.04 11.37 9.22
C GLU A 36 -3.89 10.55 8.59
N SER A 37 -4.10 9.68 7.60
CA SER A 37 -2.97 9.07 6.84
C SER A 37 -2.54 9.86 5.58
N SER A 38 -3.42 10.71 5.03
CA SER A 38 -3.13 11.42 3.77
C SER A 38 -2.02 12.46 3.88
N SER A 39 -1.66 12.94 5.08
CA SER A 39 -0.64 14.01 5.25
C SER A 39 0.81 13.53 5.13
N VAL A 40 1.09 12.23 5.31
CA VAL A 40 2.47 11.70 5.25
C VAL A 40 2.88 11.33 3.82
N MET A 41 1.93 10.86 3.02
CA MET A 41 2.21 10.37 1.66
C MET A 41 2.18 11.51 0.65
N LYS A 42 3.28 11.65 -0.11
CA LYS A 42 3.44 12.72 -1.10
C LYS A 42 2.92 12.36 -2.48
N LEU A 43 2.53 11.11 -2.74
CA LEU A 43 2.22 10.60 -4.08
C LEU A 43 0.74 10.27 -4.25
N ILE A 44 0.17 10.62 -5.41
CA ILE A 44 -1.15 10.17 -5.89
C ILE A 44 -0.99 9.62 -7.31
N GLU A 45 -1.67 8.50 -7.60
CA GLU A 45 -1.74 7.92 -8.93
C GLU A 45 -3.13 8.18 -9.54
N ILE A 46 -3.16 8.90 -10.65
CA ILE A 46 -4.41 9.12 -11.40
C ILE A 46 -4.46 8.11 -12.52
N VAL A 47 -5.50 7.27 -12.52
CA VAL A 47 -5.70 6.23 -13.52
C VAL A 47 -6.71 6.72 -14.55
N ARG A 48 -6.30 6.72 -15.82
CA ARG A 48 -7.18 7.07 -16.93
C ARG A 48 -7.87 5.80 -17.43
N GLY A 49 -9.18 5.75 -17.24
CA GLY A 49 -10.04 4.80 -17.95
C GLY A 49 -10.32 5.27 -19.39
N ALA A 50 -10.76 4.37 -20.25
CA ALA A 50 -11.00 4.63 -21.68
C ALA A 50 -11.89 5.87 -21.95
N ASP A 51 -12.89 6.12 -21.10
CA ASP A 51 -13.83 7.23 -21.25
C ASP A 51 -13.41 8.50 -20.49
N THR A 52 -12.25 8.50 -19.83
CA THR A 52 -11.83 9.63 -18.97
C THR A 52 -11.48 10.84 -19.81
N SER A 53 -12.31 11.88 -19.74
CA SER A 53 -12.09 13.12 -20.46
C SER A 53 -10.88 13.89 -19.93
N GLU A 54 -10.22 14.64 -20.83
CA GLU A 54 -9.08 15.48 -20.47
C GLU A 54 -9.46 16.57 -19.45
N GLU A 55 -10.71 17.03 -19.47
CA GLU A 55 -11.23 18.00 -18.51
C GLU A 55 -11.28 17.40 -17.09
N VAL A 56 -11.82 16.18 -16.95
CA VAL A 56 -11.88 15.49 -15.64
C VAL A 56 -10.47 15.21 -15.13
N PHE A 57 -9.58 14.72 -15.99
CA PHE A 57 -8.18 14.48 -15.65
C PHE A 57 -7.49 15.76 -15.15
N SER A 58 -7.61 16.86 -15.90
CA SER A 58 -6.98 18.14 -15.57
C SER A 58 -7.48 18.72 -14.24
N LYS A 59 -8.80 18.71 -14.00
CA LYS A 59 -9.38 19.16 -12.72
C LYS A 59 -8.89 18.35 -11.54
N THR A 60 -8.81 17.03 -11.74
CA THR A 60 -8.39 16.08 -10.72
C THR A 60 -6.91 16.22 -10.38
N LYS A 61 -6.06 16.37 -11.39
CA LYS A 61 -4.62 16.64 -11.24
C LYS A 61 -4.40 17.96 -10.49
N ALA A 62 -5.06 19.04 -10.92
CA ALA A 62 -4.95 20.35 -10.28
C ALA A 62 -5.40 20.31 -8.81
N LEU A 63 -6.45 19.52 -8.50
CA LEU A 63 -6.91 19.33 -7.14
C LEU A 63 -5.86 18.60 -6.28
N ALA A 64 -5.27 17.52 -6.80
CA ALA A 64 -4.23 16.77 -6.10
C ALA A 64 -2.97 17.62 -5.84
N GLU A 65 -2.54 18.40 -6.83
CA GLU A 65 -1.40 19.33 -6.71
C GLU A 65 -1.66 20.44 -5.68
N ARG A 66 -2.90 20.96 -5.60
CA ARG A 66 -3.31 21.93 -4.57
C ARG A 66 -3.21 21.36 -3.15
N PHE A 67 -3.31 20.05 -2.97
CA PHE A 67 -3.08 19.38 -1.69
C PHE A 67 -1.59 19.06 -1.43
N GLY A 68 -0.68 19.61 -2.24
CA GLY A 68 0.76 19.39 -2.11
C GLY A 68 1.19 17.97 -2.48
N LYS A 69 0.40 17.28 -3.33
CA LYS A 69 0.69 15.93 -3.79
C LYS A 69 1.41 15.95 -5.13
N ILE A 70 2.39 15.08 -5.26
CA ILE A 70 3.02 14.69 -6.51
C ILE A 70 2.07 13.72 -7.21
N VAL A 71 1.76 14.00 -8.46
CA VAL A 71 0.82 13.21 -9.25
C VAL A 71 1.58 12.41 -10.30
N ILE A 72 1.31 11.11 -10.37
CA ILE A 72 1.68 10.24 -11.49
C ILE A 72 0.42 9.80 -12.22
N CYS A 73 0.54 9.46 -13.50
CA CYS A 73 -0.59 9.07 -14.34
C CYS A 73 -0.34 7.69 -14.93
N SER A 74 -1.35 6.83 -14.89
CA SER A 74 -1.34 5.52 -15.56
C SER A 74 -2.58 5.32 -16.41
N GLU A 75 -2.51 4.43 -17.38
CA GLU A 75 -3.70 3.88 -18.03
C GLU A 75 -4.35 2.83 -17.12
N ASP A 76 -5.63 2.51 -17.34
CA ASP A 76 -6.36 1.45 -16.62
C ASP A 76 -5.86 0.05 -17.03
N TYR A 77 -4.80 -0.39 -16.35
CA TYR A 77 -4.26 -1.73 -16.45
C TYR A 77 -4.15 -2.37 -15.05
N PRO A 78 -4.23 -3.72 -14.94
CA PRO A 78 -4.10 -4.42 -13.67
C PRO A 78 -2.84 -4.01 -12.91
N GLY A 79 -3.05 -3.50 -11.67
CA GLY A 79 -2.00 -3.04 -10.75
C GLY A 79 -1.35 -1.70 -11.08
N PHE A 80 -1.83 -0.98 -12.09
CA PHE A 80 -1.38 0.36 -12.46
C PHE A 80 0.15 0.43 -12.60
N ILE A 81 0.82 1.46 -12.08
CA ILE A 81 2.28 1.57 -12.06
C ILE A 81 2.85 0.91 -10.80
N VAL A 82 2.41 1.37 -9.62
CA VAL A 82 3.08 1.04 -8.35
C VAL A 82 2.96 -0.45 -8.04
N ASN A 83 1.74 -0.99 -8.02
CA ASN A 83 1.52 -2.38 -7.62
C ASN A 83 2.03 -3.37 -8.68
N ARG A 84 2.01 -2.97 -9.95
CA ARG A 84 2.55 -3.78 -11.06
C ARG A 84 4.05 -4.03 -10.93
N ILE A 85 4.80 -3.10 -10.33
CA ILE A 85 6.25 -3.23 -10.11
C ILE A 85 6.53 -3.79 -8.72
N LEU A 86 5.84 -3.28 -7.70
CA LEU A 86 6.15 -3.60 -6.31
C LEU A 86 5.74 -5.02 -5.92
N MET A 87 4.56 -5.48 -6.33
CA MET A 87 4.08 -6.80 -5.90
C MET A 87 4.94 -7.94 -6.45
N PRO A 88 5.37 -7.93 -7.73
CA PRO A 88 6.35 -8.92 -8.20
C PRO A 88 7.68 -8.86 -7.47
N MET A 89 8.17 -7.68 -7.08
CA MET A 89 9.39 -7.55 -6.27
C MET A 89 9.24 -8.24 -4.91
N ILE A 90 8.12 -8.03 -4.22
CA ILE A 90 7.81 -8.71 -2.97
C ILE A 90 7.70 -10.22 -3.20
N ASN A 91 6.98 -10.63 -4.25
CA ASN A 91 6.81 -12.04 -4.59
C ASN A 91 8.16 -12.74 -4.86
N GLU A 92 9.09 -12.06 -5.52
CA GLU A 92 10.44 -12.56 -5.76
C GLU A 92 11.25 -12.72 -4.46
N ALA A 93 11.07 -11.81 -3.50
CA ALA A 93 11.65 -11.98 -2.17
C ALA A 93 11.11 -13.22 -1.45
N PHE A 94 9.81 -13.51 -1.60
CA PHE A 94 9.23 -14.77 -1.10
C PHE A 94 9.78 -16.00 -1.82
N TYR A 95 10.02 -15.95 -3.14
CA TYR A 95 10.67 -17.04 -3.87
C TYR A 95 12.13 -17.24 -3.43
N THR A 96 12.86 -16.16 -3.20
CA THR A 96 14.25 -16.20 -2.68
C THR A 96 14.29 -16.88 -1.32
N LEU A 97 13.32 -16.56 -0.45
CA LEU A 97 13.17 -17.23 0.85
C LEU A 97 12.73 -18.70 0.71
N TYR A 98 11.77 -18.98 -0.18
CA TYR A 98 11.22 -20.31 -0.41
C TYR A 98 12.24 -21.30 -0.97
N THR A 99 13.11 -20.85 -1.86
CA THR A 99 14.19 -21.64 -2.45
C THR A 99 15.42 -21.77 -1.54
N GLY A 100 15.44 -21.05 -0.40
CA GLY A 100 16.50 -21.13 0.60
C GLY A 100 17.80 -20.42 0.19
N VAL A 101 17.73 -19.43 -0.70
CA VAL A 101 18.92 -18.67 -1.15
C VAL A 101 19.57 -17.91 0.01
N ALA A 102 18.76 -17.36 0.91
CA ALA A 102 19.22 -16.59 2.07
C ALA A 102 18.18 -16.58 3.19
N THR A 103 18.60 -16.13 4.38
CA THR A 103 17.68 -15.89 5.50
C THR A 103 16.79 -14.67 5.22
N LYS A 104 15.62 -14.60 5.86
CA LYS A 104 14.71 -13.45 5.71
C LYS A 104 15.38 -12.13 6.13
N GLU A 105 16.22 -12.16 7.18
CA GLU A 105 16.97 -11.01 7.66
C GLU A 105 18.00 -10.53 6.63
N ASP A 106 18.72 -11.45 5.99
CA ASP A 106 19.73 -11.13 4.98
C ASP A 106 19.08 -10.61 3.69
N ILE A 107 17.94 -11.17 3.27
CA ILE A 107 17.17 -10.69 2.10
C ILE A 107 16.74 -9.23 2.33
N ASP A 108 16.14 -8.93 3.48
CA ASP A 108 15.71 -7.58 3.79
C ASP A 108 16.89 -6.61 3.94
N THR A 109 17.98 -7.05 4.58
CA THR A 109 19.19 -6.22 4.74
C THR A 109 19.86 -5.94 3.40
N GLY A 110 19.96 -6.94 2.54
CA GLY A 110 20.49 -6.81 1.19
C GLY A 110 19.69 -5.82 0.35
N MET A 111 18.35 -5.86 0.41
CA MET A 111 17.53 -4.88 -0.30
C MET A 111 17.60 -3.49 0.33
N LYS A 112 17.60 -3.37 1.66
CA LYS A 112 17.73 -2.07 2.34
C LYS A 112 19.04 -1.38 2.00
N LEU A 113 20.16 -2.06 2.21
CA LEU A 113 21.49 -1.46 2.08
C LEU A 113 21.99 -1.48 0.63
N GLY A 114 21.71 -2.54 -0.12
CA GLY A 114 22.18 -2.70 -1.50
C GLY A 114 21.41 -1.86 -2.51
N THR A 115 20.12 -1.63 -2.27
CA THR A 115 19.26 -0.85 -3.19
C THR A 115 18.74 0.45 -2.58
N ASN A 116 19.21 0.81 -1.38
CA ASN A 116 18.82 1.99 -0.63
C ASN A 116 17.30 2.12 -0.41
N HIS A 117 16.61 0.99 -0.24
CA HIS A 117 15.19 0.99 0.12
C HIS A 117 15.03 1.22 1.64
N PRO A 118 14.05 2.03 2.07
CA PRO A 118 13.87 2.35 3.48
C PRO A 118 13.44 1.14 4.32
N MET A 119 12.81 0.15 3.68
CA MET A 119 12.31 -1.07 4.30
C MET A 119 12.58 -2.24 3.35
N GLY A 120 12.85 -3.41 3.92
CA GLY A 120 13.07 -4.63 3.14
C GLY A 120 11.74 -5.17 2.61
N PRO A 121 11.75 -5.91 1.50
CA PRO A 121 10.52 -6.39 0.86
C PRO A 121 9.69 -7.32 1.75
N LEU A 122 10.30 -8.16 2.58
CA LEU A 122 9.59 -9.09 3.46
C LEU A 122 9.00 -8.34 4.67
N GLU A 123 9.76 -7.42 5.26
CA GLU A 123 9.24 -6.52 6.29
C GLU A 123 8.11 -5.62 5.78
N LEU A 124 8.24 -5.12 4.55
CA LEU A 124 7.22 -4.32 3.89
C LEU A 124 5.95 -5.14 3.65
N ALA A 125 6.08 -6.40 3.23
CA ALA A 125 4.94 -7.30 3.06
C ALA A 125 4.20 -7.55 4.39
N ASP A 126 4.93 -7.73 5.49
CA ASP A 126 4.34 -7.86 6.83
C ASP A 126 3.69 -6.56 7.32
N PHE A 127 4.20 -5.40 6.90
CA PHE A 127 3.60 -4.11 7.19
C PHE A 127 2.28 -3.91 6.43
N ILE A 128 2.24 -4.24 5.13
CA ILE A 128 1.04 -4.19 4.30
C ILE A 128 0.00 -5.21 4.79
N GLY A 129 0.46 -6.44 5.06
CA GLY A 129 -0.37 -7.60 5.31
C GLY A 129 -0.24 -8.62 4.17
N LEU A 130 0.04 -9.87 4.54
CA LEU A 130 0.33 -10.93 3.57
C LEU A 130 -0.91 -11.34 2.76
N ASP A 131 -2.10 -11.25 3.34
CA ASP A 131 -3.38 -11.48 2.65
C ASP A 131 -3.67 -10.43 1.60
N ILE A 132 -3.34 -9.16 1.86
CA ILE A 132 -3.48 -8.08 0.89
C ILE A 132 -2.49 -8.29 -0.25
N CYS A 133 -1.22 -8.60 0.06
CA CYS A 133 -0.22 -8.93 -0.95
C CYS A 133 -0.67 -10.10 -1.84
N LEU A 134 -1.21 -11.17 -1.23
CA LEU A 134 -1.73 -12.31 -1.97
C LEU A 134 -2.94 -11.95 -2.84
N SER A 135 -3.85 -11.13 -2.33
CA SER A 135 -5.01 -10.65 -3.09
C SER A 135 -4.59 -9.87 -4.34
N ILE A 136 -3.65 -8.92 -4.19
CA ILE A 136 -3.17 -8.12 -5.32
C ILE A 136 -2.44 -8.99 -6.34
N MET A 137 -1.62 -9.97 -5.90
CA MET A 137 -0.98 -10.92 -6.81
C MET A 137 -1.99 -11.75 -7.59
N LYS A 138 -3.09 -12.19 -6.96
CA LYS A 138 -4.18 -12.91 -7.65
C LYS A 138 -4.87 -12.03 -8.69
N VAL A 139 -5.13 -10.76 -8.37
CA VAL A 139 -5.70 -9.79 -9.32
C VAL A 139 -4.76 -9.56 -10.51
N LEU A 140 -3.45 -9.40 -10.25
CA LEU A 140 -2.44 -9.27 -11.30
C LEU A 140 -2.38 -10.50 -12.21
N HIS A 141 -2.38 -11.70 -11.61
CA HIS A 141 -2.35 -12.96 -12.35
C HIS A 141 -3.61 -13.14 -13.22
N GLN A 142 -4.79 -12.90 -12.65
CA GLN A 142 -6.06 -13.01 -13.38
C GLN A 142 -6.18 -11.93 -14.48
N GLY A 143 -5.75 -10.71 -14.18
CA GLY A 143 -5.86 -9.59 -15.12
C GLY A 143 -4.86 -9.64 -16.27
N LEU A 144 -3.68 -10.24 -16.07
CA LEU A 144 -2.61 -10.29 -17.08
C LEU A 144 -2.45 -11.67 -17.72
N GLY A 145 -2.91 -12.73 -17.06
CA GLY A 145 -2.85 -14.10 -17.57
C GLY A 145 -1.44 -14.67 -17.73
N ASP A 146 -0.42 -14.04 -17.14
CA ASP A 146 0.99 -14.41 -17.28
C ASP A 146 1.50 -15.11 -16.01
N SER A 147 2.23 -16.22 -16.20
CA SER A 147 2.80 -17.03 -15.13
C SER A 147 3.78 -16.27 -14.24
N LYS A 148 4.35 -15.17 -14.74
CA LYS A 148 5.17 -14.23 -13.95
C LYS A 148 4.46 -13.71 -12.69
N TYR A 149 3.12 -13.60 -12.73
CA TYR A 149 2.34 -13.06 -11.62
C TYR A 149 1.74 -14.14 -10.72
N ILE A 150 2.16 -15.40 -10.86
CA ILE A 150 1.73 -16.46 -9.95
C ILE A 150 2.24 -16.15 -8.53
N PRO A 151 1.36 -16.15 -7.50
CA PRO A 151 1.78 -15.92 -6.13
C PRO A 151 2.68 -17.06 -5.65
N CYS A 152 3.74 -16.72 -4.92
CA CYS A 152 4.67 -17.69 -4.35
C CYS A 152 3.93 -18.68 -3.43
N PRO A 153 4.18 -20.00 -3.52
CA PRO A 153 3.55 -20.99 -2.65
C PRO A 153 3.74 -20.71 -1.15
N LEU A 154 4.91 -20.18 -0.77
CA LEU A 154 5.20 -19.81 0.62
C LEU A 154 4.27 -18.70 1.13
N LEU A 155 4.00 -17.69 0.28
CA LEU A 155 3.08 -16.61 0.62
C LEU A 155 1.67 -17.15 0.86
N VAL A 156 1.21 -18.05 -0.02
CA VAL A 156 -0.09 -18.73 0.12
C VAL A 156 -0.16 -19.50 1.44
N GLN A 157 0.86 -20.31 1.75
CA GLN A 157 0.93 -21.07 3.00
C GLN A 157 0.89 -20.19 4.25
N TYR A 158 1.55 -19.03 4.22
CA TYR A 158 1.54 -18.10 5.36
C TYR A 158 0.15 -17.51 5.58
N VAL A 159 -0.53 -17.10 4.51
CA VAL A 159 -1.89 -16.58 4.59
C VAL A 159 -2.86 -17.66 5.08
N ASP A 160 -2.77 -18.88 4.54
CA ASP A 160 -3.61 -20.02 4.94
C ASP A 160 -3.38 -20.40 6.41
N ALA A 161 -2.14 -20.26 6.91
CA ALA A 161 -1.79 -20.44 8.32
C ALA A 161 -2.18 -19.25 9.22
N GLY A 162 -2.82 -18.20 8.69
CA GLY A 162 -3.23 -17.02 9.45
C GLY A 162 -2.08 -16.07 9.85
N ARG A 163 -0.89 -16.23 9.25
CA ARG A 163 0.25 -15.32 9.44
C ARG A 163 0.05 -14.12 8.51
N LEU A 164 -0.60 -13.07 9.01
CA LEU A 164 -0.98 -11.91 8.19
C LEU A 164 -0.08 -10.68 8.39
N GLY A 165 1.09 -10.84 9.01
CA GLY A 165 2.00 -9.72 9.27
C GLY A 165 1.72 -9.03 10.60
N ARG A 166 2.05 -7.73 10.66
CA ARG A 166 2.00 -6.92 11.88
C ARG A 166 0.61 -6.89 12.52
N LYS A 167 -0.46 -6.88 11.71
CA LYS A 167 -1.85 -6.85 12.20
C LYS A 167 -2.23 -8.06 13.06
N ARG A 168 -1.59 -9.23 12.84
CA ARG A 168 -1.79 -10.42 13.68
C ARG A 168 -0.67 -10.67 14.67
N GLY A 169 0.37 -9.82 14.69
CA GLY A 169 1.56 -10.03 15.51
C GLY A 169 2.50 -11.11 14.96
N ILE A 170 2.18 -11.69 13.80
CA ILE A 170 2.96 -12.75 13.17
C ILE A 170 2.73 -12.76 11.66
N GLY A 171 3.82 -12.71 10.91
CA GLY A 171 3.90 -12.79 9.47
C GLY A 171 5.15 -13.57 9.08
N VAL A 172 6.00 -13.03 8.22
CA VAL A 172 7.39 -13.49 8.01
C VAL A 172 8.20 -13.35 9.30
N TYR A 173 7.99 -12.25 10.01
CA TYR A 173 8.55 -11.96 11.33
C TYR A 173 7.52 -12.16 12.45
N SER A 174 8.01 -12.31 13.68
CA SER A 174 7.18 -12.29 14.88
C SER A 174 7.25 -10.91 15.51
N TYR A 175 6.08 -10.31 15.74
CA TYR A 175 5.95 -9.00 16.34
C TYR A 175 5.36 -9.17 17.73
N LYS A 176 6.15 -8.87 18.76
CA LYS A 176 5.66 -8.83 20.13
C LYS A 176 4.60 -7.74 20.23
N ARG A 177 3.35 -8.12 20.49
CA ARG A 177 2.28 -7.17 20.77
C ARG A 177 2.55 -6.61 22.17
N ASN A 178 2.97 -5.35 22.27
CA ASN A 178 3.17 -4.70 23.57
C ASN A 178 1.79 -4.52 24.23
N LEU A 179 1.50 -5.35 25.24
CA LEU A 179 0.26 -5.28 26.02
C LEU A 179 0.08 -3.92 26.72
N GLN A 180 1.15 -3.15 26.97
CA GLN A 180 1.04 -1.79 27.50
C GLN A 180 0.28 -0.82 26.56
N GLU A 181 0.36 -0.97 25.24
CA GLU A 181 -0.32 -0.05 24.29
C GLU A 181 -1.83 -0.31 24.22
N LEU A 182 -2.29 -1.51 24.57
CA LEU A 182 -3.72 -1.85 24.67
C LEU A 182 -4.36 -1.36 25.98
N ILE A 183 -3.54 -1.18 27.02
CA ILE A 183 -3.99 -0.80 28.37
C ILE A 183 -4.05 0.73 28.54
N ASN A 184 -3.26 1.51 27.78
CA ASN A 184 -3.27 2.97 27.84
C ASN A 184 -3.21 3.63 26.44
N PRO A 185 -4.36 3.84 25.78
CA PRO A 185 -4.44 4.58 24.51
C PRO A 185 -3.98 6.05 24.61
N SER A 186 -4.00 6.62 25.82
CA SER A 186 -3.82 8.06 26.08
C SER A 186 -2.36 8.50 26.28
N SER A 187 -1.39 7.59 26.33
CA SER A 187 0.01 7.93 26.64
C SER A 187 0.80 8.54 25.48
N LYS A 188 0.26 8.54 24.25
CA LYS A 188 0.92 9.16 23.08
C LYS A 188 0.67 10.67 22.94
N ILE A 189 -0.23 11.27 23.71
CA ILE A 189 -0.56 12.70 23.56
C ILE A 189 0.40 13.62 24.36
N SER A 190 1.15 13.11 25.34
CA SER A 190 1.97 13.97 26.22
C SER A 190 3.35 14.37 25.69
N HIS A 191 3.80 13.84 24.54
CA HIS A 191 5.13 14.14 23.99
C HIS A 191 5.15 14.99 22.71
N VAL A 192 4.01 15.48 22.22
CA VAL A 192 3.94 16.29 20.98
C VAL A 192 3.38 17.71 21.19
N LEU A 193 3.03 18.10 22.42
CA LEU A 193 2.73 19.51 22.72
C LEU A 193 4.02 20.20 23.19
N PRO A 194 4.49 21.26 22.49
CA PRO A 194 5.52 22.12 23.06
C PRO A 194 4.96 22.69 24.36
N LYS A 195 5.75 22.63 25.45
CA LYS A 195 5.44 23.35 26.68
C LYS A 195 5.25 24.82 26.29
N GLN A 196 4.02 25.31 26.34
CA GLN A 196 3.76 26.75 26.32
C GLN A 196 4.45 27.32 27.56
N GLY A 197 5.63 27.89 27.34
CA GLY A 197 6.35 28.66 28.33
C GLY A 197 5.69 30.03 28.47
N ALA A 198 5.27 30.31 29.70
CA ALA A 198 5.26 31.61 30.36
C ALA A 198 4.67 32.80 29.60
N PHE A 199 3.40 33.08 29.89
CA PHE A 199 2.95 34.46 30.09
C PHE A 199 3.60 34.96 31.40
N CYS A 200 4.41 36.02 31.33
CA CYS A 200 4.59 37.02 32.40
C CYS A 200 5.45 38.20 31.90
N GLU A 201 4.91 39.40 32.16
CA GLU A 201 5.41 40.78 31.97
C GLU A 201 5.21 41.44 30.61
#